data_AF-A0A958AZA5-F1
#
_entry.id   AF-A0A958AZA5-F1
#
_cell.length_a   1.000
_cell.length_b   1.000
_cell.length_c   1.000
_cell.angle_alpha   90.00
_cell.angle_beta   90.00
_cell.angle_gamma   90.00
#
_symmetry.space_group_name_H-M   'P 1'
#
loop_
_entity.id
_entity.type
_entity.pdbx_description
1 polymer ?
#
loop_
_entity_poly.entity_id
_entity_poly.type
_entity_poly.pdbx_seq_one_letter_code
_entity_poly.pdbx_strand_id
1 'polypeptide(L)'
;MKAQAEGLLRALPGVKDVKVEMTAEVRGNQAPRQVAPDVRHIVAVSSGKGGVGKSTVAVNLACALAQTGARVGLLDCDVYGPDVPMMMGLTGAPDATPERKLIPKERHGVKTMSIGYLLDE
;
A
#
# COMPACT_ATOMS: atom_id res chain seq x y z
N MET A 1 8.61 -1.80 15.27
CA MET A 1 7.97 -3.12 15.12
C MET A 1 8.38 -4.11 16.19
N LYS A 2 9.64 -4.56 16.30
CA LYS A 2 10.05 -5.52 17.36
C LYS A 2 9.66 -5.07 18.78
N ALA A 3 10.10 -3.87 19.18
CA ALA A 3 9.80 -3.31 20.51
C ALA A 3 8.29 -3.13 20.77
N GLN A 4 7.53 -2.78 19.73
CA GLN A 4 6.07 -2.66 19.82
C GLN A 4 5.41 -4.03 20.03
N ALA A 5 5.84 -5.05 19.29
CA ALA A 5 5.35 -6.43 19.44
C ALA A 5 5.68 -6.98 20.83
N GLU A 6 6.92 -6.79 21.30
CA GLU A 6 7.33 -7.18 22.66
C GLU A 6 6.50 -6.47 23.73
N GLY A 7 6.26 -5.16 23.57
CA GLY A 7 5.45 -4.38 24.51
C GLY A 7 4.01 -4.85 24.60
N LEU A 8 3.36 -5.11 23.46
CA LEU A 8 1.98 -5.60 23.43
C LEU A 8 1.85 -7.01 24.02
N LEU A 9 2.81 -7.91 23.73
CA LEU A 9 2.77 -9.28 24.23
C LEU A 9 3.05 -9.37 25.75
N ARG A 10 3.94 -8.52 26.28
CA ARG A 10 4.19 -8.44 27.73
C ARG A 10 2.99 -7.91 28.53
N ALA A 11 2.09 -7.17 27.89
CA ALA A 11 0.89 -6.65 28.54
C ALA A 11 -0.21 -7.72 28.73
N LEU A 12 -0.06 -8.91 28.16
CA LEU A 12 -1.03 -9.99 28.29
C LEU A 12 -0.91 -10.71 29.65
N PRO A 13 -2.03 -10.97 30.36
CA PRO A 13 -2.01 -11.70 31.62
C PRO A 13 -1.35 -13.08 31.49
N GLY A 14 -0.41 -13.39 32.39
CA GLY A 14 0.26 -14.69 32.45
C GLY A 14 1.51 -14.83 31.58
N VAL A 15 1.85 -13.85 30.75
CA VAL A 15 3.09 -13.85 29.95
C VAL A 15 4.27 -13.40 30.82
N LYS A 16 5.24 -14.29 31.05
CA LYS A 16 6.43 -14.02 31.90
C LYS A 16 7.65 -13.57 31.11
N ASP A 17 7.81 -14.07 29.88
CA ASP A 17 8.90 -13.72 29.00
C ASP A 17 8.44 -13.70 27.54
N VAL A 18 9.04 -12.85 26.73
CA VAL A 18 8.73 -12.70 25.30
C VAL A 18 10.03 -12.58 24.53
N LYS A 19 10.28 -13.54 23.62
CA LYS A 19 11.38 -13.49 22.67
C LYS A 19 10.83 -13.25 21.27
N VAL A 20 11.01 -12.04 20.74
CA VAL A 20 10.66 -11.70 19.36
C VAL A 20 11.92 -11.76 18.47
N GLU A 21 11.88 -12.63 17.47
CA GLU A 21 12.88 -12.72 16.42
C GLU A 21 12.32 -12.14 15.13
N MET A 22 12.94 -11.06 14.64
CA MET A 22 12.56 -10.47 13.36
C MET A 22 13.35 -11.18 12.26
N THR A 23 12.68 -12.01 11.48
CA THR A 23 13.31 -12.82 10.42
C THR A 23 13.26 -12.18 9.04
N ALA A 24 12.61 -11.02 8.90
CA ALA A 24 12.50 -10.33 7.63
C ALA A 24 13.84 -9.70 7.22
N GLU A 25 14.52 -10.32 6.26
CA GLU A 25 15.67 -9.70 5.57
C GLU A 25 15.18 -8.81 4.42
N VAL A 26 15.22 -7.50 4.61
CA VAL A 26 14.99 -6.55 3.53
C VAL A 26 16.31 -6.36 2.77
N ARG A 27 16.49 -7.11 1.69
CA ARG A 27 17.62 -6.88 0.78
C ARG A 27 17.52 -5.45 0.24
N GLY A 28 18.62 -4.70 0.32
CA GLY A 28 18.72 -3.38 -0.32
C GLY A 28 18.42 -3.50 -1.81
N ASN A 29 17.68 -2.54 -2.35
CA ASN A 29 17.19 -2.55 -3.73
C ASN A 29 18.37 -2.51 -4.72
N GLN A 30 18.89 -3.67 -5.12
CA GLN A 30 19.90 -3.82 -6.18
C GLN A 30 19.18 -4.22 -7.47
N ALA A 31 18.35 -3.33 -8.03
CA ALA A 31 17.63 -3.59 -9.27
C ALA A 31 18.09 -2.63 -10.40
N PRO A 32 18.24 -3.13 -11.64
CA PRO A 32 18.71 -2.34 -12.79
C PRO A 32 17.59 -1.41 -13.28
N ARG A 33 17.94 -0.12 -13.49
CA ARG A 33 17.08 0.98 -13.94
C ARG A 33 15.92 1.31 -12.98
N GLN A 34 16.10 2.38 -12.20
CA GLN A 34 15.09 2.91 -11.29
C GLN A 34 13.85 3.39 -12.08
N VAL A 35 12.78 2.58 -12.08
CA VAL A 35 11.46 2.97 -12.62
C VAL A 35 10.83 4.09 -11.78
N ALA A 36 11.20 4.19 -10.50
CA ALA A 36 10.81 5.25 -9.60
C ALA A 36 11.98 5.60 -8.65
N PRO A 37 12.91 6.47 -9.06
CA PRO A 37 14.14 6.76 -8.30
C PRO A 37 13.87 7.33 -6.91
N ASP A 38 12.74 8.03 -6.74
CA ASP A 38 12.33 8.63 -5.47
C ASP A 38 11.60 7.66 -4.52
N VAL A 39 11.39 6.41 -4.94
CA VAL A 39 10.67 5.39 -4.16
C VAL A 39 11.66 4.43 -3.50
N ARG A 40 11.71 4.48 -2.15
CA ARG A 40 12.63 3.66 -1.35
C ARG A 40 12.31 2.17 -1.37
N HIS A 41 11.03 1.82 -1.40
CA HIS A 41 10.55 0.44 -1.35
C HIS A 41 9.37 0.24 -2.29
N ILE A 42 9.41 -0.82 -3.09
CA ILE A 42 8.33 -1.22 -4.00
C ILE A 42 7.86 -2.61 -3.56
N VAL A 43 6.56 -2.72 -3.28
CA VAL A 43 5.91 -4.00 -2.93
C VAL A 43 4.95 -4.35 -4.06
N ALA A 44 5.25 -5.41 -4.79
CA ALA A 44 4.37 -5.92 -5.82
C ALA A 44 3.31 -6.85 -5.22
N VAL A 45 2.03 -6.53 -5.40
CA VAL A 45 0.90 -7.38 -5.01
C VAL A 45 0.24 -7.89 -6.28
N SER A 46 0.24 -9.21 -6.47
CA SER A 46 -0.29 -9.84 -7.69
C SER A 46 -1.09 -11.10 -7.34
N SER A 47 -2.02 -11.47 -8.23
CA SER A 47 -2.80 -12.71 -8.15
C SER A 47 -2.93 -13.34 -9.52
N GLY A 48 -2.85 -14.67 -9.58
CA GLY A 48 -3.06 -15.42 -10.84
C GLY A 48 -4.53 -15.63 -11.21
N LYS A 49 -5.48 -15.16 -10.40
CA LYS A 49 -6.93 -15.35 -10.57
C LYS A 49 -7.69 -14.11 -10.06
N GLY A 50 -8.87 -13.85 -10.63
CA GLY A 50 -9.81 -12.84 -10.13
C GLY A 50 -10.49 -13.29 -8.83
N GLY A 51 -10.93 -12.33 -8.00
CA GLY A 51 -11.72 -12.59 -6.80
C GLY A 51 -10.97 -13.15 -5.58
N VAL A 52 -9.64 -13.25 -5.61
CA VAL A 52 -8.85 -13.79 -4.47
C VAL A 52 -8.53 -12.76 -3.39
N GLY A 53 -9.05 -11.53 -3.52
CA GLY A 53 -8.80 -10.45 -2.56
C GLY A 53 -7.49 -9.68 -2.77
N LYS A 54 -6.90 -9.70 -3.97
CA LYS A 54 -5.70 -8.91 -4.33
C LYS A 54 -5.84 -7.44 -3.91
N SER A 55 -6.89 -6.78 -4.40
CA SER A 55 -7.16 -5.37 -4.16
C SER A 55 -7.38 -5.10 -2.67
N THR A 56 -8.09 -6.00 -1.98
CA THR A 56 -8.28 -5.96 -0.52
C THR A 56 -6.97 -5.95 0.24
N VAL A 57 -6.05 -6.86 -0.10
CA VAL A 57 -4.74 -6.93 0.55
C VAL A 57 -3.91 -5.68 0.22
N ALA A 58 -3.90 -5.24 -1.04
CA ALA A 58 -3.12 -4.08 -1.46
C ALA A 58 -3.56 -2.78 -0.75
N VAL A 59 -4.88 -2.51 -0.69
CA VAL A 59 -5.45 -1.34 -0.02
C VAL A 59 -5.17 -1.36 1.48
N ASN A 60 -5.45 -2.48 2.15
CA ASN A 60 -5.24 -2.58 3.60
C ASN A 60 -3.76 -2.49 3.98
N LEU A 61 -2.87 -3.10 3.18
CA LEU A 61 -1.43 -2.98 3.39
C LEU A 61 -0.97 -1.52 3.25
N ALA A 62 -1.43 -0.80 2.22
CA ALA A 62 -1.09 0.60 2.03
C ALA A 62 -1.57 1.47 3.21
N CYS A 63 -2.82 1.30 3.64
CA CYS A 63 -3.38 2.01 4.79
C CYS A 63 -2.62 1.70 6.09
N ALA A 64 -2.29 0.43 6.34
CA ALA A 64 -1.52 0.03 7.53
C ALA A 64 -0.12 0.65 7.53
N LEU A 65 0.57 0.66 6.38
CA LEU A 65 1.86 1.31 6.25
C LEU A 65 1.77 2.83 6.48
N ALA A 66 0.75 3.50 5.93
CA ALA A 66 0.53 4.93 6.16
C ALA A 66 0.30 5.25 7.64
N GLN A 67 -0.44 4.40 8.37
CA GLN A 67 -0.65 4.54 9.82
C GLN A 67 0.64 4.40 10.66
N THR A 68 1.68 3.76 10.13
CA THR A 68 3.01 3.73 10.78
C THR A 68 3.81 5.03 10.60
N GLY A 69 3.27 6.02 9.87
CA GLY A 69 3.96 7.26 9.51
C GLY A 69 4.76 7.18 8.21
N ALA A 70 4.62 6.10 7.44
CA ALA A 70 5.27 5.98 6.14
C ALA A 70 4.59 6.86 5.09
N ARG A 71 5.38 7.41 4.15
CA ARG A 71 4.83 8.01 2.92
C ARG A 71 4.49 6.88 1.94
N VAL A 72 3.21 6.73 1.62
CA VAL A 72 2.72 5.58 0.83
C VAL A 72 1.99 6.06 -0.41
N GLY A 73 2.31 5.42 -1.54
CA GLY A 73 1.54 5.48 -2.77
C GLY A 73 1.02 4.08 -3.13
N LEU A 74 -0.20 4.01 -3.64
CA LEU A 74 -0.81 2.79 -4.18
C LEU A 74 -1.10 3.01 -5.67
N LEU A 75 -0.51 2.16 -6.50
CA LEU A 75 -0.74 2.13 -7.94
C LEU A 75 -1.49 0.85 -8.29
N ASP A 76 -2.67 1.01 -8.87
CA ASP A 76 -3.53 -0.07 -9.34
C ASP A 76 -3.60 -0.06 -10.87
N CYS A 77 -3.17 -1.17 -11.46
CA CYS A 77 -3.14 -1.38 -12.91
C CYS A 77 -4.21 -2.38 -13.36
N ASP A 78 -5.19 -2.69 -12.51
CA ASP A 78 -6.28 -3.58 -12.89
C ASP A 78 -7.29 -2.84 -13.76
N VAL A 79 -7.50 -3.33 -14.99
CA VAL A 79 -8.46 -2.75 -15.95
C VAL A 79 -9.87 -3.33 -15.71
N TYR A 80 -9.97 -4.47 -15.01
CA TYR A 80 -11.21 -5.23 -14.94
C TYR A 80 -12.11 -4.87 -13.75
N GLY A 81 -11.69 -3.96 -12.87
CA GLY A 81 -12.54 -3.51 -11.77
C GLY A 81 -12.07 -2.19 -11.13
N PRO A 82 -12.99 -1.26 -10.79
CA PRO A 82 -12.68 -0.06 -10.04
C PRO A 82 -12.51 -0.35 -8.54
N ASP A 83 -11.84 -1.46 -8.19
CA ASP A 83 -11.75 -1.96 -6.82
C ASP A 83 -11.08 -0.94 -5.89
N VAL A 84 -9.95 -0.35 -6.30
CA VAL A 84 -9.24 0.63 -5.47
C VAL A 84 -10.04 1.92 -5.29
N PRO A 85 -10.56 2.57 -6.36
CA PRO A 85 -11.48 3.71 -6.20
C PRO A 85 -12.62 3.43 -5.22
N MET A 86 -13.32 2.31 -5.40
CA MET A 86 -14.44 1.88 -4.57
C MET A 86 -14.03 1.67 -3.11
N MET A 87 -12.99 0.86 -2.87
CA MET A 87 -12.51 0.54 -1.52
C MET A 87 -11.96 1.76 -0.78
N MET A 88 -11.39 2.72 -1.51
CA MET A 88 -10.92 3.98 -0.97
C MET A 88 -12.04 5.03 -0.87
N GLY A 89 -13.28 4.73 -1.29
CA GLY A 89 -14.37 5.71 -1.30
C GLY A 89 -14.05 6.97 -2.10
N LEU A 90 -13.32 6.82 -3.21
CA LEU A 90 -12.89 7.89 -4.10
C LEU A 90 -13.53 7.71 -5.48
N THR A 91 -14.08 8.79 -6.03
CA THR A 91 -14.75 8.79 -7.33
C THR A 91 -14.23 9.91 -8.23
N GLY A 92 -14.52 9.80 -9.53
CA GLY A 92 -14.16 10.77 -10.55
C GLY A 92 -12.68 10.78 -10.91
N ALA A 93 -12.40 11.31 -12.10
CA ALA A 93 -11.05 11.41 -12.64
C ALA A 93 -10.09 12.21 -11.74
N PRO A 94 -8.79 11.89 -11.74
CA PRO A 94 -7.77 12.73 -11.12
C PRO A 94 -7.60 14.03 -11.90
N ASP A 95 -7.39 15.13 -11.19
CA ASP A 95 -7.01 16.40 -11.80
C ASP A 95 -5.64 16.29 -12.49
N ALA A 96 -5.37 17.20 -13.40
CA ALA A 96 -4.07 17.34 -14.04
C ALA A 96 -3.45 18.69 -13.70
N THR A 97 -2.13 18.68 -13.46
CA THR A 97 -1.30 19.89 -13.41
C THR A 97 -1.25 20.58 -14.79
N PRO A 98 -0.86 21.87 -14.85
CA PRO A 98 -0.64 22.56 -16.13
C PRO A 98 0.33 21.84 -17.07
N GLU A 99 1.30 21.11 -16.51
CA GLU A 99 2.26 20.29 -17.24
C GLU A 99 1.70 18.91 -17.64
N ARG A 100 0.37 18.72 -17.55
CA ARG A 100 -0.35 17.48 -17.89
C ARG A 100 0.07 16.25 -17.08
N LYS A 101 0.55 16.44 -15.85
CA LYS A 101 0.76 15.34 -14.89
C LYS A 101 -0.49 15.12 -14.05
N LEU A 102 -0.93 13.87 -13.95
CA LEU A 102 -2.04 13.48 -13.08
C LEU A 102 -1.69 13.69 -11.61
N ILE A 103 -2.62 14.29 -10.87
CA ILE A 103 -2.52 14.49 -9.43
C ILE A 103 -3.20 13.29 -8.77
N PRO A 104 -2.45 12.45 -8.01
CA PRO A 104 -3.04 11.30 -7.33
C PRO A 104 -4.15 11.71 -6.38
N LYS A 105 -5.23 10.94 -6.36
CA LYS A 105 -6.28 11.11 -5.34
C LYS A 105 -5.72 10.64 -4.00
N GLU A 106 -6.29 11.13 -2.91
CA GLU A 106 -5.78 10.80 -1.57
C GLU A 106 -6.92 10.50 -0.62
N ARG A 107 -6.79 9.39 0.13
CA ARG A 107 -7.59 9.12 1.32
C ARG A 107 -6.78 8.27 2.30
N HIS A 108 -7.08 8.37 3.59
CA HIS A 108 -6.43 7.59 4.65
C HIS A 108 -4.91 7.78 4.71
N GLY A 109 -4.40 8.93 4.26
CA GLY A 109 -2.96 9.21 4.15
C GLY A 109 -2.24 8.42 3.04
N VAL A 110 -3.00 7.82 2.12
CA VAL A 110 -2.47 7.06 0.98
C VAL A 110 -2.83 7.80 -0.31
N LYS A 111 -1.81 8.12 -1.11
CA LYS A 111 -1.99 8.62 -2.47
C LYS A 111 -2.25 7.47 -3.43
N THR A 112 -3.28 7.56 -4.24
CA THR A 112 -3.76 6.47 -5.08
C THR A 112 -3.84 6.89 -6.55
N MET A 113 -3.42 5.98 -7.42
CA MET A 113 -3.64 6.02 -8.86
C MET A 113 -4.23 4.66 -9.27
N SER A 114 -5.30 4.68 -10.05
CA SER A 114 -5.96 3.48 -10.58
C SER A 114 -6.50 3.78 -11.97
N ILE A 115 -6.47 2.77 -12.86
CA ILE A 115 -7.18 2.83 -14.14
C ILE A 115 -8.68 3.04 -13.91
N GLY A 116 -9.22 2.50 -12.82
CA GLY A 116 -10.62 2.69 -12.44
C GLY A 116 -11.05 4.14 -12.18
N TYR A 117 -10.13 5.10 -12.01
CA TYR A 117 -10.50 6.53 -11.96
C TYR A 117 -10.80 7.13 -13.33
N LEU A 118 -10.34 6.50 -14.41
CA LEU A 118 -10.45 6.98 -15.78
C LEU A 118 -11.54 6.25 -16.57
N LEU A 119 -12.17 5.25 -15.96
CA LEU A 119 -13.32 4.55 -16.52
C LEU A 119 -14.57 5.33 -16.10
N ASP A 120 -15.37 5.75 -17.08
CA ASP A 120 -16.71 6.28 -16.83
C ASP A 120 -17.62 5.12 -16.36
N GLU A 121 -18.44 5.35 -15.34
CA GLU A 121 -19.58 4.45 -15.03
C GLU A 121 -20.68 4.59 -16.08
#